data_AF-A0A2H9NAE6-F1
#
_entry.id   AF-A0A2H9NAE6-F1
#
_cell.length_a   1.000
_cell.length_b   1.000
_cell.length_c   1.000
_cell.angle_alpha   90.00
_cell.angle_beta   90.00
_cell.angle_gamma   90.00
#
_symmetry.space_group_name_H-M   'P 1'
#
loop_
_entity.id
_entity.type
_entity.pdbx_description
1 polymer ?
#
loop_
_entity_poly.entity_id
_entity_poly.type
_entity_poly.pdbx_seq_one_letter_code
_entity_poly.pdbx_strand_id
1 'polypeptide(L)'
;MSSVNSAKKFIRSSHIVGLNEFHFEWCTKYRYECISKEYLNKDVENCIRQAAHENNILIRIIAVGSDHVHLDAIIPFNMDPSTAIGVLKGRSAYLIFRMHPNFRKRYPRGHFWSIGKFSRSMSGVSSDVVGNYIKDQQFEKLHESVDLAKEEFRQMSISNFL
;
A
#
# COMPACT_ATOMS: atom_id res chain seq x y z
N MET A 1 -32.91 2.29 -4.48
CA MET A 1 -32.45 2.94 -3.23
C MET A 1 -32.37 1.87 -2.15
N SER A 2 -31.17 1.36 -1.89
CA SER A 2 -30.88 0.45 -0.78
C SER A 2 -29.57 0.91 -0.16
N SER A 3 -29.66 1.46 1.03
CA SER A 3 -28.61 2.14 1.80
C SER A 3 -27.37 1.26 1.98
N VAL A 4 -26.22 1.74 1.51
CA VAL A 4 -24.91 1.13 1.77
C VAL A 4 -24.43 1.57 3.15
N ASN A 5 -24.97 0.94 4.19
CA ASN A 5 -24.35 0.94 5.51
C ASN A 5 -23.40 -0.26 5.59
N SER A 6 -22.16 -0.12 5.12
CA SER A 6 -21.13 -1.14 5.34
C SER A 6 -20.42 -0.84 6.67
N ALA A 7 -21.08 -1.13 7.78
CA ALA A 7 -20.45 -1.13 9.09
C ALA A 7 -19.20 -2.04 9.07
N LYS A 8 -18.04 -1.50 9.46
CA LYS A 8 -16.76 -2.22 9.50
C LYS A 8 -16.89 -3.46 10.37
N LYS A 9 -16.77 -4.64 9.75
CA LYS A 9 -16.79 -5.92 10.48
C LYS A 9 -15.39 -6.18 11.04
N PHE A 10 -15.23 -6.04 12.36
CA PHE A 10 -14.00 -6.44 13.05
C PHE A 10 -13.68 -7.92 12.78
N ILE A 11 -12.41 -8.23 12.60
CA ILE A 11 -11.94 -9.62 12.54
C ILE A 11 -12.04 -10.20 13.95
N ARG A 12 -12.60 -11.41 14.05
CA ARG A 12 -12.72 -12.16 15.31
C ARG A 12 -11.98 -13.48 15.20
N SER A 13 -11.13 -13.75 16.18
CA SER A 13 -10.46 -15.03 16.44
C SER A 13 -10.61 -15.36 17.93
N SER A 14 -10.20 -16.56 18.37
CA SER A 14 -10.42 -17.07 19.73
C SER A 14 -9.99 -16.13 20.85
N HIS A 15 -8.99 -15.27 20.60
CA HIS A 15 -8.46 -14.31 21.59
C HIS A 15 -8.30 -12.89 21.05
N ILE A 16 -8.81 -12.60 19.85
CA ILE A 16 -8.55 -11.32 19.17
C ILE A 16 -9.84 -10.79 18.56
N VAL A 17 -10.14 -9.53 18.87
CA VAL A 17 -11.21 -8.75 18.21
C VAL A 17 -10.60 -7.41 17.81
N GLY A 18 -10.52 -7.13 16.51
CA GLY A 18 -9.97 -5.86 16.06
C GLY A 18 -9.72 -5.78 14.57
N LEU A 19 -9.06 -4.71 14.16
CA LEU A 19 -8.48 -4.52 12.82
C LEU A 19 -7.01 -4.15 12.99
N ASN A 20 -6.14 -4.86 12.27
CA ASN A 20 -4.72 -4.56 12.20
C ASN A 20 -4.44 -3.87 10.85
N GLU A 21 -4.94 -2.64 10.72
CA GLU A 21 -4.98 -1.89 9.46
C GLU A 21 -3.81 -0.89 9.35
N PHE A 22 -3.14 -0.90 8.21
CA PHE A 22 -1.99 -0.04 7.93
C PHE A 22 -2.08 0.57 6.54
N HIS A 23 -1.59 1.81 6.44
CA HIS A 23 -1.18 2.41 5.19
C HIS A 23 0.30 2.09 4.96
N PHE A 24 0.62 1.58 3.78
CA PHE A 24 1.96 1.26 3.32
C PHE A 24 2.30 2.09 2.10
N GLU A 25 3.52 2.63 2.06
CA GLU A 25 4.08 3.28 0.89
C GLU A 25 5.51 2.76 0.63
N TRP A 26 5.81 2.46 -0.64
CA TRP A 26 7.17 2.19 -1.09
C TRP A 26 7.34 2.57 -2.56
N CYS A 27 8.59 2.72 -2.99
CA CYS A 27 8.92 3.17 -4.35
C CYS A 27 9.78 2.14 -5.09
N THR A 28 9.82 2.26 -6.42
CA THR A 28 10.78 1.56 -7.28
C THR A 28 12.20 1.94 -6.89
N LYS A 29 13.15 1.04 -7.15
CA LYS A 29 14.55 1.32 -6.85
C LYS A 29 15.02 2.50 -7.70
N TYR A 30 15.67 3.46 -7.04
CA TYR A 30 16.11 4.74 -7.62
C TYR A 30 14.97 5.64 -8.14
N ARG A 31 13.71 5.36 -7.76
CA ARG A 31 12.53 6.15 -8.20
C ARG A 31 12.40 6.25 -9.72
N TYR A 32 12.82 5.21 -10.45
CA TYR A 32 12.58 5.18 -11.89
C TYR A 32 11.08 5.05 -12.16
N GLU A 33 10.57 5.89 -13.04
CA GLU A 33 9.18 5.87 -13.52
C GLU A 33 8.92 4.72 -14.50
N CYS A 34 9.23 3.50 -14.07
CA CYS A 34 9.25 2.32 -14.91
C CYS A 34 7.90 1.60 -15.00
N ILE A 35 6.90 2.08 -14.25
CA ILE A 35 5.54 1.54 -14.16
C ILE A 35 4.46 2.57 -14.55
N SER A 36 4.86 3.59 -15.33
CA SER A 36 3.98 4.67 -15.81
C SER A 36 2.97 4.23 -16.89
N LYS A 37 3.29 3.18 -17.65
CA LYS A 37 2.37 2.66 -18.67
C LYS A 37 1.23 1.89 -18.01
N GLU A 38 0.00 2.14 -18.44
CA GLU A 38 -1.21 1.57 -17.84
C GLU A 38 -1.17 0.03 -17.71
N TYR A 39 -0.69 -0.68 -18.74
CA TYR A 39 -0.59 -2.14 -18.68
C TYR A 39 0.44 -2.61 -17.63
N LEU A 40 1.59 -1.92 -17.52
CA LEU A 40 2.61 -2.25 -16.51
C LEU A 40 2.09 -1.96 -15.11
N ASN A 41 1.36 -0.86 -14.95
CA ASN A 41 0.74 -0.46 -13.70
C ASN A 41 -0.23 -1.54 -13.20
N LYS A 42 -1.14 -1.99 -14.08
CA LYS A 42 -2.08 -3.09 -13.82
C LYS A 42 -1.38 -4.40 -13.48
N ASP A 43 -0.33 -4.76 -14.22
CA ASP A 43 0.44 -5.98 -13.96
C ASP A 43 1.16 -5.94 -12.60
N VAL A 44 1.71 -4.78 -12.22
CA VAL A 44 2.33 -4.56 -10.91
C VAL A 44 1.30 -4.65 -9.79
N GLU A 45 0.13 -4.02 -9.97
CA GLU A 45 -0.99 -4.14 -9.03
C GLU A 45 -1.37 -5.62 -8.83
N ASN A 46 -1.52 -6.37 -9.92
CA ASN A 46 -1.83 -7.81 -9.88
C ASN A 46 -0.76 -8.62 -9.15
N CYS A 47 0.52 -8.32 -9.38
CA CYS A 47 1.62 -8.97 -8.66
C CYS A 47 1.57 -8.68 -7.15
N ILE A 48 1.18 -7.47 -6.74
CA ILE A 48 1.03 -7.09 -5.33
C ILE A 48 -0.20 -7.78 -4.71
N ARG A 49 -1.33 -7.83 -5.43
CA ARG A 49 -2.54 -8.54 -5.00
C ARG A 49 -2.28 -10.03 -4.81
N GLN A 50 -1.52 -10.64 -5.73
CA GLN A 50 -1.11 -12.04 -5.58
C GLN A 50 -0.22 -12.24 -4.36
N ALA A 51 0.78 -11.37 -4.16
CA ALA A 51 1.64 -11.43 -2.97
C ALA A 51 0.84 -11.29 -1.67
N ALA A 52 -0.15 -10.40 -1.64
CA ALA A 52 -1.03 -10.21 -0.48
C ALA A 52 -1.90 -11.45 -0.22
N HIS A 53 -2.50 -12.00 -1.27
CA HIS A 53 -3.31 -13.22 -1.20
C HIS A 53 -2.52 -14.41 -0.65
N GLU A 54 -1.31 -14.63 -1.15
CA GLU A 54 -0.40 -15.70 -0.68
C GLU A 54 0.01 -15.54 0.80
N ASN A 55 -0.12 -14.35 1.38
CA ASN A 55 0.27 -14.03 2.75
C ASN A 55 -0.91 -13.68 3.68
N ASN A 56 -2.15 -13.95 3.26
CA ASN A 56 -3.37 -13.61 4.01
C ASN A 56 -3.49 -12.13 4.38
N ILE A 57 -2.96 -11.24 3.54
CA ILE A 57 -3.10 -9.79 3.69
C ILE A 57 -4.32 -9.35 2.89
N LEU A 58 -5.26 -8.69 3.55
CA LEU A 58 -6.47 -8.16 2.90
C LEU A 58 -6.22 -6.73 2.42
N ILE A 59 -6.16 -6.54 1.11
CA ILE A 59 -6.04 -5.22 0.50
C ILE A 59 -7.40 -4.52 0.51
N ARG A 60 -7.47 -3.34 1.12
CA ARG A 60 -8.63 -2.46 1.05
C ARG A 60 -8.54 -1.56 -0.16
N ILE A 61 -7.40 -0.90 -0.34
CA ILE A 61 -7.16 0.06 -1.42
C ILE A 61 -5.72 -0.10 -1.87
N ILE A 62 -5.50 -0.05 -3.18
CA ILE A 62 -4.17 0.00 -3.77
C ILE A 62 -4.18 1.05 -4.86
N ALA A 63 -3.14 1.89 -4.87
CA ALA A 63 -2.89 2.86 -5.92
C ALA A 63 -1.43 2.71 -6.34
N VAL A 64 -1.21 2.48 -7.63
CA VAL A 64 0.13 2.36 -8.20
C VAL A 64 0.40 3.63 -9.00
N GLY A 65 1.40 4.41 -8.61
CA GLY A 65 1.88 5.58 -9.33
C GLY A 65 2.88 5.22 -10.43
N SER A 66 3.58 6.22 -10.97
CA SER A 66 4.63 6.01 -11.99
C SER A 66 5.88 5.32 -11.44
N ASP A 67 6.18 5.52 -10.16
CA ASP A 67 7.37 5.01 -9.46
C ASP A 67 7.11 4.54 -8.01
N HIS A 68 5.86 4.53 -7.54
CA HIS A 68 5.52 4.21 -6.15
C HIS A 68 4.17 3.50 -6.01
N VAL A 69 3.94 2.94 -4.83
CA VAL A 69 2.70 2.25 -4.46
C VAL A 69 2.22 2.80 -3.13
N HIS A 70 0.92 3.11 -3.06
CA HIS A 70 0.17 3.30 -1.83
C HIS A 70 -0.75 2.10 -1.62
N LEU A 71 -0.77 1.56 -0.41
CA LEU A 71 -1.52 0.36 -0.09
C LEU A 71 -2.15 0.48 1.30
N ASP A 72 -3.48 0.52 1.37
CA ASP A 72 -4.21 0.31 2.61
C ASP A 72 -4.56 -1.17 2.73
N ALA A 73 -4.06 -1.81 3.78
CA ALA A 73 -4.23 -3.23 3.98
C ALA A 73 -4.44 -3.60 5.45
N ILE A 74 -5.22 -4.66 5.65
CA ILE A 74 -5.36 -5.33 6.94
C ILE A 74 -4.41 -6.54 6.92
N ILE A 75 -3.46 -6.56 7.84
CA ILE A 75 -2.48 -7.63 7.97
C ILE A 75 -2.90 -8.62 9.07
N PRO A 76 -2.46 -9.88 9.04
CA PRO A 76 -2.67 -10.81 10.13
C PRO A 76 -2.13 -10.27 11.47
N PHE A 77 -2.80 -10.56 12.59
CA PHE A 77 -2.34 -10.09 13.92
C PHE A 77 -1.02 -10.72 14.39
N ASN A 78 -0.63 -11.84 13.80
CA ASN A 78 0.67 -12.50 14.03
C ASN A 78 1.76 -12.00 13.05
N MET A 79 1.45 -11.00 12.23
CA MET A 79 2.37 -10.41 11.26
C MET A 79 2.62 -8.95 11.63
N ASP A 80 3.88 -8.56 11.78
CA ASP A 80 4.24 -7.17 12.00
C ASP A 80 4.27 -6.37 10.66
N PRO A 81 4.12 -5.04 10.71
CA PRO A 81 4.11 -4.19 9.51
C PRO A 81 5.37 -4.28 8.65
N SER A 82 6.54 -4.48 9.28
CA SER A 82 7.83 -4.56 8.60
C SER A 82 7.91 -5.84 7.77
N THR A 83 7.45 -6.97 8.33
CA THR A 83 7.32 -8.26 7.65
C THR A 83 6.29 -8.19 6.53
N ALA A 84 5.12 -7.58 6.76
CA ALA A 84 4.08 -7.43 5.75
C ALA A 84 4.60 -6.72 4.48
N ILE A 85 5.23 -5.55 4.63
CA ILE A 85 5.86 -4.88 3.48
C ILE A 85 6.97 -5.75 2.87
N GLY A 86 7.75 -6.46 3.69
CA GLY A 86 8.84 -7.31 3.24
C GLY A 86 8.36 -8.39 2.27
N VAL A 87 7.31 -9.13 2.66
CA VAL A 87 6.73 -10.19 1.82
C VAL A 87 6.07 -9.61 0.57
N LEU A 88 5.35 -8.49 0.71
CA LEU A 88 4.73 -7.81 -0.43
C LEU A 88 5.77 -7.36 -1.46
N LYS A 89 6.84 -6.67 -1.03
CA LYS A 89 7.92 -6.21 -1.92
C LYS A 89 8.68 -7.37 -2.53
N GLY A 90 9.08 -8.35 -1.72
CA GLY A 90 9.88 -9.48 -2.20
C GLY A 90 9.14 -10.32 -3.23
N ARG A 91 7.90 -10.72 -2.91
CA ARG A 91 7.10 -11.58 -3.78
C ARG A 91 6.63 -10.85 -5.02
N SER A 92 6.16 -9.61 -4.91
CA SER A 92 5.77 -8.82 -6.10
C SER A 92 6.96 -8.59 -7.04
N ALA A 93 8.15 -8.24 -6.53
CA ALA A 93 9.34 -8.06 -7.38
C ALA A 93 9.69 -9.35 -8.15
N TYR A 94 9.60 -10.51 -7.49
CA TYR A 94 9.81 -11.79 -8.14
C TYR A 94 8.81 -12.07 -9.27
N LEU A 95 7.52 -11.80 -9.04
CA LEU A 95 6.47 -11.96 -10.05
C LEU A 95 6.67 -10.97 -11.21
N ILE A 96 6.99 -9.72 -10.92
CA ILE A 96 7.24 -8.67 -11.91
C ILE A 96 8.42 -9.07 -12.82
N PHE A 97 9.54 -9.57 -12.28
CA PHE A 97 10.65 -10.02 -13.12
C PHE A 97 10.35 -11.25 -13.97
N ARG A 98 9.42 -12.12 -13.53
CA ARG A 98 8.96 -13.25 -14.36
C ARG A 98 8.06 -12.80 -15.49
N MET A 99 7.13 -11.89 -15.21
CA MET A 99 6.18 -11.37 -16.19
C MET A 99 6.85 -10.41 -17.18
N HIS A 100 7.79 -9.59 -16.71
CA HIS A 100 8.49 -8.58 -17.47
C HIS A 100 10.02 -8.71 -17.35
N PRO A 101 10.65 -9.73 -17.98
CA PRO A 101 12.10 -9.98 -17.87
C PRO A 101 12.97 -8.78 -18.30
N ASN A 102 12.45 -7.93 -19.18
CA ASN A 102 13.13 -6.72 -19.66
C ASN A 102 13.48 -5.73 -18.54
N PHE A 103 12.78 -5.76 -17.40
CA PHE A 103 13.16 -4.93 -16.25
C PHE A 103 14.57 -5.22 -15.74
N ARG A 104 15.16 -6.40 -16.02
CA ARG A 104 16.55 -6.71 -15.66
C ARG A 104 17.57 -5.82 -16.38
N LYS A 105 17.23 -5.25 -17.53
CA LYS A 105 18.10 -4.26 -18.21
C LYS A 105 18.26 -3.00 -17.35
N ARG A 106 17.22 -2.61 -16.60
CA ARG A 106 17.24 -1.48 -15.68
C ARG A 106 17.67 -1.87 -14.26
N TYR A 107 17.33 -3.08 -13.83
CA TYR A 107 17.61 -3.62 -12.51
C TYR A 107 18.44 -4.91 -12.61
N PRO A 108 19.73 -4.83 -13.00
CA PRO A 108 20.55 -6.03 -13.24
C PRO A 108 20.75 -6.88 -11.99
N ARG A 109 20.77 -6.24 -10.82
CA ARG A 109 20.89 -6.92 -9.51
C ARG A 109 19.55 -7.47 -8.98
N GLY A 110 18.46 -7.41 -9.75
CA GLY A 110 17.17 -7.98 -9.37
C GLY A 110 16.44 -7.25 -8.24
N HIS A 111 16.81 -5.99 -7.95
CA HIS A 111 16.11 -5.17 -6.96
C HIS A 111 15.13 -4.23 -7.65
N PHE A 112 13.85 -4.64 -7.71
CA PHE A 112 12.81 -3.81 -8.32
C PHE A 112 12.38 -2.65 -7.42
N TRP A 113 12.19 -2.91 -6.13
CA TRP A 113 11.80 -1.91 -5.14
C TRP A 113 13.01 -1.31 -4.42
N SER A 114 12.85 -0.08 -3.93
CA SER A 114 13.82 0.57 -3.05
C SER A 114 13.92 -0.16 -1.71
N ILE A 115 14.97 0.10 -0.92
CA ILE A 115 15.09 -0.45 0.44
C ILE A 115 14.06 0.21 1.37
N GLY A 116 13.88 1.52 1.21
CA GLY A 116 12.95 2.33 2.00
C GLY A 116 11.50 1.86 1.94
N LYS A 117 10.78 2.12 3.02
CA LYS A 117 9.37 1.81 3.19
C LYS A 117 8.77 2.73 4.24
N PHE A 118 7.49 3.04 4.08
CA PHE A 118 6.70 3.78 5.03
C PHE A 118 5.51 2.92 5.46
N SER A 119 5.21 2.95 6.76
CA SER A 119 4.05 2.28 7.33
C SER A 119 3.43 3.15 8.40
N ARG A 120 2.11 3.36 8.34
CA ARG A 120 1.35 4.10 9.35
C ARG A 120 0.15 3.27 9.78
N SER A 121 -0.06 3.10 11.08
CA SER A 121 -1.29 2.50 11.58
C SER A 121 -2.49 3.39 11.23
N MET A 122 -3.57 2.77 10.79
CA MET A 122 -4.80 3.48 10.46
C MET A 122 -5.77 3.36 11.63
N SER A 123 -6.22 4.49 12.18
CA SER A 123 -7.31 4.47 13.15
C SER A 123 -8.61 4.19 12.41
N GLY A 124 -9.45 3.30 12.96
CA GLY A 124 -10.71 2.86 12.37
C GLY A 124 -11.74 3.95 12.08
N VAL A 125 -11.43 5.23 12.32
CA VAL A 125 -12.26 6.41 11.98
C VAL A 125 -11.89 6.95 10.59
N SER A 126 -10.63 6.84 10.17
CA SER A 126 -10.12 7.46 8.93
C SER A 126 -10.66 6.83 7.63
N SER A 127 -11.10 5.56 7.64
CA SER A 127 -11.55 4.91 6.39
C SER A 127 -12.92 5.38 5.89
N ASP A 128 -13.68 6.17 6.65
CA ASP A 128 -14.96 6.73 6.16
C ASP A 128 -14.70 7.90 5.21
N VAL A 129 -13.58 8.60 5.41
CA VAL A 129 -13.05 9.57 4.44
C VAL A 129 -12.60 8.84 3.18
N VAL A 130 -11.95 7.68 3.28
CA VAL A 130 -11.44 7.00 2.07
C VAL A 130 -12.51 6.18 1.32
N GLY A 131 -13.51 5.63 2.02
CA GLY A 131 -14.55 4.77 1.43
C GLY A 131 -15.58 5.51 0.57
N ASN A 132 -15.92 6.75 0.93
CA ASN A 132 -16.79 7.61 0.11
C ASN A 132 -16.08 8.24 -1.09
N TYR A 133 -14.75 8.15 -1.15
CA TYR A 133 -13.92 8.76 -2.19
C TYR A 133 -13.82 7.95 -3.49
N ILE A 134 -14.24 6.68 -3.48
CA ILE A 134 -14.04 5.76 -4.61
C ILE A 134 -15.21 5.79 -5.61
N LYS A 135 -16.31 6.49 -5.29
CA LYS A 135 -17.45 6.57 -6.21
C LYS A 135 -17.33 7.66 -7.28
N ASP A 136 -16.54 8.69 -7.04
CA ASP A 136 -16.36 9.78 -7.99
C ASP A 136 -14.86 10.12 -8.08
N GLN A 137 -14.31 9.87 -9.27
CA GLN A 137 -12.96 10.19 -9.70
C GLN A 137 -12.32 11.38 -8.96
N GLN A 138 -11.17 11.14 -8.32
CA GLN A 138 -9.95 11.97 -8.42
C GLN A 138 -8.82 11.40 -7.55
N PHE A 139 -7.80 10.82 -8.20
CA PHE A 139 -6.52 10.45 -7.58
C PHE A 139 -5.88 11.61 -6.79
N GLU A 140 -6.18 12.85 -7.19
CA GLU A 140 -5.66 14.11 -6.65
C GLU A 140 -5.93 14.31 -5.15
N LYS A 141 -7.07 13.82 -4.65
CA LYS A 141 -7.49 14.04 -3.27
C LYS A 141 -7.02 12.94 -2.30
N LEU A 142 -6.70 11.74 -2.82
CA LEU A 142 -5.95 10.75 -2.05
C LEU A 142 -4.52 11.27 -1.80
N HIS A 143 -3.90 11.86 -2.83
CA HIS A 143 -2.65 12.59 -2.70
C HIS A 143 -2.75 13.71 -1.65
N GLU A 144 -3.79 14.55 -1.66
CA GLU A 144 -4.01 15.55 -0.61
C GLU A 144 -4.10 14.95 0.81
N SER A 145 -4.84 13.86 1.01
CA SER A 145 -4.97 13.23 2.33
C SER A 145 -3.65 12.64 2.85
N VAL A 146 -2.81 12.15 1.94
CA VAL A 146 -1.48 11.60 2.24
C VAL A 146 -0.46 12.73 2.42
N ASP A 147 -0.55 13.79 1.64
CA ASP A 147 0.30 14.98 1.76
C ASP A 147 -0.02 15.76 3.05
N LEU A 148 -1.29 15.83 3.45
CA LEU A 148 -1.72 16.31 4.76
C LEU A 148 -1.11 15.44 5.88
N ALA A 149 -1.15 14.12 5.77
CA ALA A 149 -0.53 13.24 6.76
C ALA A 149 1.01 13.35 6.78
N LYS A 150 1.65 13.61 5.63
CA LYS A 150 3.10 13.89 5.51
C LYS A 150 3.46 15.25 6.12
N GLU A 151 2.61 16.25 5.94
CA GLU A 151 2.78 17.59 6.51
C GLU A 151 2.54 17.58 8.02
N GLU A 152 1.49 16.93 8.52
CA GLU A 152 1.28 16.69 9.95
C GLU A 152 2.49 16.00 10.60
N PHE A 153 3.07 15.00 9.92
CA PHE A 153 4.29 14.33 10.39
C PHE A 153 5.51 15.26 10.40
N ARG A 154 5.68 16.15 9.41
CA ARG A 154 6.74 17.19 9.43
C ARG A 154 6.55 18.17 10.58
N GLN A 155 5.33 18.64 10.79
CA GLN A 155 5.01 19.59 11.87
C GLN A 155 5.24 18.97 13.26
N MET A 156 4.88 17.69 13.43
CA MET A 156 5.16 16.92 14.64
C MET A 156 6.66 16.59 14.85
N SER A 157 7.46 16.50 13.78
CA SER A 157 8.90 16.28 13.91
C SER A 157 9.66 17.56 14.26
N ILE A 158 9.13 18.74 13.90
CA ILE A 158 9.73 20.05 14.21
C ILE A 158 9.41 20.46 15.66
N SER A 159 8.25 20.09 16.20
CA SER A 159 7.89 20.43 17.59
C SER A 159 8.62 19.60 18.67
N ASN A 160 9.38 18.57 18.28
CA ASN A 160 10.08 17.65 19.20
C ASN A 160 11.62 17.77 19.14
N PHE A 161 12.16 18.84 18.54
CA PHE A 161 13.60 19.11 18.47
C PHE A 161 14.00 20.57 18.83
N LEU A 162 13.20 21.23 19.67
CA LEU A 162 13.57 22.39 20.49
C LEU A 162 12.99 22.21 21.90
#